data_AF-A0A2W4LA54-F1
#
_entry.id   AF-A0A2W4LA54-F1
#
_cell.length_a   1.000
_cell.length_b   1.000
_cell.length_c   1.000
_cell.angle_alpha   90.00
_cell.angle_beta   90.00
_cell.angle_gamma   90.00
#
_symmetry.space_group_name_H-M   'P 1'
#
loop_
_entity.id
_entity.type
_entity.pdbx_description
1 polymer ?
#
loop_
_entity_poly.entity_id
_entity_poly.type
_entity_poly.pdbx_seq_one_letter_code
_entity_poly.pdbx_strand_id
1 'polypeptide(L)'
;MSPTQRSLAVLRERYPLVQVVERYIPQARKRIDLYGIADILCVSESEIVAVQTTSASNVAARVSKLTESPALPILRKAGVKILVHGWRKNAKGRWTLREVDLS
;
A
#
# COMPACT_ATOMS: atom_id res chain seq x y z
N MET A 1 -13.07 0.69 10.47
CA MET A 1 -12.02 1.34 9.66
C MET A 1 -11.07 0.29 9.10
N SER A 2 -10.99 0.18 7.78
CA SER A 2 -10.15 -0.79 7.05
C SER A 2 -8.65 -0.43 7.10
N PRO A 3 -7.73 -1.35 6.78
CA PRO A 3 -6.30 -1.03 6.60
C PRO A 3 -6.06 0.14 5.66
N THR A 4 -6.76 0.19 4.52
CA THR A 4 -6.67 1.30 3.56
C THR A 4 -7.06 2.64 4.19
N GLN A 5 -8.18 2.71 4.90
CA GLN A 5 -8.61 3.94 5.58
C GLN A 5 -7.61 4.40 6.64
N ARG A 6 -6.96 3.46 7.35
CA ARG A 6 -5.90 3.79 8.33
C ARG A 6 -4.65 4.33 7.64
N SER A 7 -4.23 3.71 6.55
CA SER A 7 -3.10 4.19 5.76
C SER A 7 -3.36 5.58 5.20
N LEU A 8 -4.56 5.86 4.69
CA LEU A 8 -4.92 7.20 4.20
C LEU A 8 -4.76 8.29 5.26
N ALA A 9 -5.12 8.02 6.53
CA ALA A 9 -4.96 8.99 7.61
C ALA A 9 -3.48 9.37 7.80
N VAL A 10 -2.59 8.37 7.87
CA VAL A 10 -1.13 8.60 8.01
C VAL A 10 -0.53 9.22 6.76
N LEU A 11 -0.91 8.75 5.58
CA LEU A 11 -0.31 9.18 4.31
C LEU A 11 -0.68 10.62 3.97
N ARG A 12 -1.89 11.07 4.29
CA ARG A 12 -2.32 12.46 4.07
C ARG A 12 -1.62 13.48 4.96
N GLU A 13 -1.04 13.04 6.08
CA GLU A 13 -0.17 13.90 6.91
C GLU A 13 1.25 14.01 6.31
N ARG A 14 1.68 13.02 5.50
CA ARG A 14 3.05 12.93 4.95
C ARG A 14 3.16 13.43 3.52
N TYR A 15 2.11 13.29 2.71
CA TYR A 15 2.13 13.52 1.28
C TYR A 15 1.04 14.51 0.85
N PRO A 16 1.35 15.48 -0.02
CA PRO A 16 0.37 16.45 -0.51
C PRO A 16 -0.66 15.81 -1.45
N LEU A 17 -0.29 14.78 -2.21
CA LEU A 17 -1.20 14.03 -3.09
C LEU A 17 -1.30 12.59 -2.61
N VAL A 18 -2.52 12.14 -2.31
CA VAL A 18 -2.82 10.76 -1.88
C VAL A 18 -4.13 10.31 -2.49
N GLN A 19 -4.08 9.23 -3.27
CA GLN A 19 -5.23 8.70 -4.00
C GLN A 19 -5.36 7.19 -3.81
N VAL A 20 -6.57 6.71 -3.51
CA VAL A 20 -6.89 5.28 -3.59
C VAL A 20 -6.97 4.89 -5.07
N VAL A 21 -6.16 3.93 -5.47
CA VAL A 21 -6.09 3.41 -6.84
C VAL A 21 -6.71 2.02 -6.98
N GLU A 22 -7.07 1.37 -5.86
CA GLU A 22 -7.90 0.17 -5.85
C GLU A 22 -9.39 0.50 -6.10
N ARG A 23 -10.01 -0.24 -7.03
CA ARG A 23 -11.46 -0.15 -7.30
C ARG A 23 -12.09 -1.52 -7.50
N TYR A 24 -13.33 -1.66 -7.03
CA TYR A 24 -14.16 -2.81 -7.37
C TYR A 24 -14.91 -2.53 -8.67
N ILE A 25 -14.85 -3.47 -9.62
CA ILE A 25 -15.55 -3.42 -10.90
C ILE A 25 -16.73 -4.41 -10.83
N PRO A 26 -17.99 -3.93 -10.68
CA PRO A 26 -19.15 -4.80 -10.52
C PRO A 26 -19.37 -5.75 -11.70
N GLN A 27 -19.16 -5.28 -12.93
CA GLN A 27 -19.36 -6.04 -14.16
C GLN A 27 -18.42 -7.24 -14.25
N ALA A 28 -17.17 -7.09 -13.78
CA ALA A 28 -16.19 -8.16 -13.75
C ALA A 28 -16.21 -8.95 -12.43
N ARG A 29 -16.97 -8.49 -11.43
CA ARG A 29 -16.96 -8.98 -10.03
C ARG A 29 -15.54 -9.12 -9.47
N LYS A 30 -14.67 -8.17 -9.83
CA LYS A 30 -13.24 -8.20 -9.51
C LYS A 30 -12.81 -6.86 -8.93
N ARG A 31 -11.90 -6.94 -7.97
CA ARG A 31 -11.17 -5.80 -7.43
C ARG A 31 -9.88 -5.67 -8.21
N ILE A 32 -9.60 -4.47 -8.68
CA ILE A 32 -8.40 -4.16 -9.47
C ILE A 32 -7.67 -3.04 -8.74
N ASP A 33 -6.38 -3.22 -8.55
CA ASP A 33 -5.44 -2.30 -7.94
C ASP A 33 -4.44 -1.80 -9.00
N LEU A 34 -3.52 -0.91 -8.61
CA LEU A 34 -2.53 -0.40 -9.54
C LEU A 34 -1.48 -1.48 -9.82
N TYR A 35 -1.50 -1.99 -11.06
CA TYR A 35 -0.56 -3.00 -11.59
C TYR A 35 -0.45 -4.30 -10.78
N GLY A 36 -1.43 -4.65 -9.94
CA GLY A 36 -1.30 -5.82 -9.06
C GLY A 36 -0.48 -5.57 -7.79
N ILE A 37 -0.04 -4.33 -7.52
CA ILE A 37 0.97 -4.00 -6.49
C ILE A 37 0.51 -3.01 -5.42
N ALA A 38 -0.40 -2.08 -5.73
CA ALA A 38 -0.68 -0.98 -4.81
C ALA A 38 -2.16 -0.61 -4.73
N ASP A 39 -2.62 -0.38 -3.49
CA ASP A 39 -3.97 0.07 -3.18
C ASP A 39 -4.08 1.61 -3.21
N ILE A 40 -2.98 2.29 -2.88
CA ILE A 40 -2.87 3.75 -2.75
C ILE A 40 -1.62 4.21 -3.49
N LEU A 41 -1.71 5.36 -4.15
CA LEU A 41 -0.55 6.08 -4.72
C LEU A 41 -0.42 7.43 -4.02
N CYS A 42 0.80 7.75 -3.58
CA CYS A 42 1.15 9.03 -2.97
C CYS A 42 2.21 9.73 -3.82
N VAL A 43 2.13 11.05 -3.91
CA VAL A 43 3.09 11.86 -4.66
C VAL A 43 3.45 13.10 -3.84
N SER A 44 4.73 13.43 -3.83
CA SER A 44 5.28 14.71 -3.35
C SER A 44 6.22 15.29 -4.42
N GLU A 45 6.87 16.41 -4.11
CA GLU A 45 7.88 17.02 -4.99
C GLU A 45 9.11 16.13 -5.22
N SER A 46 9.43 15.23 -4.27
CA SER A 46 10.68 14.46 -4.27
C SER A 46 10.49 12.96 -4.51
N GLU A 47 9.27 12.43 -4.34
CA GLU A 47 9.04 10.99 -4.46
C GLU A 47 7.61 10.63 -4.87
N ILE A 48 7.51 9.47 -5.53
CA ILE A 48 6.26 8.75 -5.80
C ILE A 48 6.29 7.47 -4.97
N VAL A 49 5.22 7.21 -4.22
CA VAL A 49 5.13 6.07 -3.31
C VAL A 49 3.87 5.26 -3.58
N ALA A 50 4.07 4.01 -4.00
CA ALA A 50 3.03 3.01 -4.18
C ALA A 50 2.87 2.23 -2.87
N VAL A 51 1.65 2.18 -2.32
CA VAL A 51 1.38 1.56 -1.01
C VAL A 51 0.37 0.43 -1.12
N GLN A 52 0.76 -0.77 -0.69
CA GLN A 52 -0.15 -1.89 -0.44
C GLN A 52 -0.55 -1.88 1.04
N THR A 53 -1.83 -2.09 1.33
CA THR A 53 -2.37 -2.09 2.68
C THR A 53 -2.88 -3.47 3.08
N THR A 54 -2.60 -3.89 4.31
CA THR A 54 -3.01 -5.20 4.81
C THR A 54 -3.05 -5.26 6.34
N SER A 55 -3.45 -6.39 6.92
CA SER A 55 -3.27 -6.64 8.35
C SER A 55 -1.80 -6.96 8.65
N ALA A 56 -1.32 -6.66 9.85
CA ALA A 56 0.08 -6.94 10.20
C ALA A 56 0.44 -8.44 10.08
N SER A 57 -0.53 -9.33 10.30
CA SER A 57 -0.39 -10.78 10.13
C SER A 57 -0.18 -11.21 8.67
N ASN A 58 -0.67 -10.44 7.71
CA ASN A 58 -0.58 -10.74 6.28
C ASN A 58 0.58 -10.04 5.57
N VAL A 59 1.37 -9.22 6.29
CA VAL A 59 2.50 -8.47 5.69
C VAL A 59 3.47 -9.40 4.99
N ALA A 60 3.87 -10.51 5.61
CA ALA A 60 4.83 -11.45 5.02
C ALA A 60 4.31 -12.01 3.68
N ALA A 61 3.05 -12.46 3.64
CA ALA A 61 2.43 -12.96 2.42
C ALA A 61 2.34 -11.89 1.32
N ARG A 62 2.07 -10.62 1.69
CA ARG A 62 2.07 -9.50 0.72
C ARG A 62 3.47 -9.20 0.21
N VAL A 63 4.47 -9.18 1.08
CA VAL A 63 5.87 -8.98 0.69
C VAL A 63 6.33 -10.06 -0.28
N SER A 64 6.05 -11.34 0.00
CA SER A 64 6.37 -12.44 -0.93
C SER A 64 5.68 -12.24 -2.28
N LYS A 65 4.36 -12.00 -2.29
CA LYS A 65 3.60 -11.78 -3.52
C LYS A 65 4.11 -10.60 -4.34
N LEU A 66 4.47 -9.48 -3.69
CA LEU A 66 4.95 -8.29 -4.38
C LEU A 66 6.38 -8.50 -4.92
N THR A 67 7.24 -9.19 -4.18
CA THR A 67 8.60 -9.55 -4.61
C THR A 67 8.59 -10.36 -5.91
N GLU A 68 7.59 -11.22 -6.08
CA GLU A 68 7.41 -12.05 -7.28
C GLU A 68 6.69 -11.31 -8.43
N SER A 69 6.22 -10.08 -8.21
CA SER A 69 5.45 -9.35 -9.21
C SER A 69 6.34 -8.78 -10.32
N PRO A 70 5.97 -8.92 -11.60
CA PRO A 70 6.72 -8.34 -12.72
C PRO A 70 6.72 -6.80 -12.70
N ALA A 71 5.75 -6.17 -12.03
CA ALA A 71 5.68 -4.71 -11.93
C ALA A 71 6.72 -4.13 -10.96
N LEU A 72 7.15 -4.89 -9.94
CA LEU A 72 8.05 -4.40 -8.90
C LEU A 72 9.39 -3.88 -9.46
N PRO A 73 10.15 -4.66 -10.26
CA PRO A 73 11.41 -4.17 -10.82
C PRO A 73 11.24 -2.99 -11.78
N ILE A 74 10.08 -2.86 -12.46
CA ILE A 74 9.79 -1.74 -13.36
C ILE A 74 9.58 -0.47 -12.54
N LEU A 75 8.76 -0.54 -11.49
CA LEU A 75 8.47 0.59 -10.61
C LEU A 75 9.73 1.09 -9.88
N ARG A 76 10.55 0.18 -9.35
CA ARG A 76 11.84 0.53 -8.74
C ARG A 76 12.76 1.29 -9.70
N LYS A 77 12.90 0.78 -10.94
CA LYS A 77 13.71 1.44 -11.99
C LYS A 77 13.17 2.82 -12.36
N ALA A 78 11.86 3.02 -12.26
CA ALA A 78 11.21 4.30 -12.47
C ALA A 78 11.32 5.24 -11.25
N GLY A 79 12.01 4.85 -10.17
CA GLY A 79 12.16 5.65 -8.96
C GLY A 79 10.93 5.67 -8.06
N VAL A 80 9.96 4.77 -8.27
CA VAL A 80 8.77 4.64 -7.42
C VAL A 80 9.14 3.80 -6.20
N LYS A 81 8.92 4.32 -4.99
CA LYS A 81 9.05 3.56 -3.76
C LYS A 81 7.83 2.66 -3.54
N ILE A 82 8.05 1.49 -2.97
CA ILE A 82 6.99 0.51 -2.73
C ILE A 82 6.93 0.19 -1.25
N LEU A 83 5.82 0.54 -0.59
CA LEU A 83 5.61 0.29 0.83
C LEU A 83 4.47 -0.71 1.06
N VAL A 84 4.64 -1.55 2.09
CA VAL A 84 3.57 -2.39 2.62
C VAL A 84 3.18 -1.91 4.01
N HIS A 85 1.95 -1.43 4.15
CA HIS A 85 1.35 -0.99 5.41
C HIS A 85 0.56 -2.13 6.07
N GLY A 86 1.10 -2.71 7.14
CA GLY A 86 0.45 -3.70 7.99
C GLY A 86 -0.15 -3.10 9.24
N TRP A 87 -1.45 -3.27 9.45
CA TRP A 87 -2.14 -2.74 10.63
C TRP A 87 -2.48 -3.82 11.65
N ARG A 88 -2.25 -3.54 12.94
CA ARG A 88 -2.71 -4.36 14.08
C ARG A 88 -3.08 -3.48 15.27
N LYS A 89 -3.80 -4.06 16.23
CA LYS A 89 -3.92 -3.48 17.58
C LYS A 89 -2.76 -3.99 18.43
N ASN A 90 -2.20 -3.12 19.27
CA ASN A 90 -1.27 -3.52 20.32
C ASN A 90 -2.03 -4.08 21.54
N ALA A 91 -1.29 -4.49 22.58
CA ALA A 91 -1.88 -5.04 23.82
C ALA A 91 -2.87 -4.08 24.51
N LYS A 92 -2.76 -2.77 24.29
CA LYS A 92 -3.66 -1.73 24.83
C LYS A 92 -4.83 -1.42 23.90
N GLY A 93 -5.06 -2.23 22.85
CA GLY A 93 -6.14 -2.04 21.89
C GLY A 93 -5.94 -0.88 20.90
N ARG A 94 -4.79 -0.20 20.93
CA ARG A 94 -4.47 0.93 20.03
C ARG A 94 -3.92 0.42 18.72
N TRP A 95 -4.32 1.06 17.62
CA TRP A 95 -3.83 0.69 16.29
C TRP A 95 -2.39 1.16 16.09
N THR A 96 -1.58 0.27 15.53
CA THR A 96 -0.17 0.52 15.21
C THR A 96 0.10 0.11 13.77
N LEU A 97 0.85 0.95 13.06
CA LEU A 97 1.34 0.68 11.72
C LEU A 97 2.66 -0.10 11.80
N ARG A 98 2.78 -1.16 11.00
CA ARG A 98 4.03 -1.78 10.59
C ARG A 98 4.25 -1.41 9.13
N GLU A 99 5.34 -0.74 8.82
CA GLU A 99 5.72 -0.37 7.46
C GLU A 99 6.89 -1.26 7.03
N VAL A 100 6.85 -1.78 5.80
CA VAL A 100 7.96 -2.51 5.18
C VAL A 100 8.24 -1.86 3.84
N ASP A 101 9.49 -1.46 3.63
CA ASP A 101 9.96 -0.88 2.38
C ASP A 101 10.49 -1.98 1.45
N LEU A 102 10.01 -1.98 0.21
CA LEU A 102 10.43 -2.87 -0.87
C LEU A 102 11.04 -2.08 -2.03
N SER A 103 11.55 -0.87 -1.82
CA SER A 103 12.31 -0.10 -2.83
C SER A 103 13.63 -0.76 -3.18
#